data_AF-A0A7C2QDG0-F1
#
_entry.id   AF-A0A7C2QDG0-F1
#
_cell.length_a   1.000
_cell.length_b   1.000
_cell.length_c   1.000
_cell.angle_alpha   90.00
_cell.angle_beta   90.00
_cell.angle_gamma   90.00
#
_symmetry.space_group_name_H-M   'P 1'
#
loop_
_entity.id
_entity.type
_entity.pdbx_description
1 polymer ?
#
loop_
_entity_poly.entity_id
_entity_poly.type
_entity_poly.pdbx_seq_one_letter_code
_entity_poly.pdbx_strand_id
1 'polypeptide(L)'
;MSGEAVNARLRELYSKYVEVLEAGDAEKALEVGVEILEQLLLLTRKSVLDSIANPSVKEVAAEILLHYERELSFVKGAREALRSTPPLYAAAVAERALETLSSCINGLFNFAVGALLVIADVFSCVGLQQLS
;
A
#
# COMPACT_ATOMS: atom_id res chain seq x y z
N MET A 1 17.76 -6.95 1.44
CA MET A 1 17.66 -5.84 0.47
C MET A 1 17.89 -4.54 1.23
N SER A 2 18.72 -3.63 0.70
CA SER A 2 18.90 -2.28 1.24
C SER A 2 17.61 -1.46 1.10
N GLY A 3 17.33 -0.53 2.04
CA GLY A 3 16.17 0.37 1.97
C GLY A 3 16.15 1.22 0.69
N GLU A 4 17.32 1.55 0.14
CA GLU A 4 17.46 2.28 -1.13
C GLU A 4 16.94 1.48 -2.34
N ALA A 5 17.18 0.17 -2.36
CA ALA A 5 16.71 -0.69 -3.44
C ALA A 5 15.18 -0.81 -3.45
N VAL A 6 14.56 -0.83 -2.26
CA VAL A 6 13.09 -0.87 -2.15
C VAL A 6 12.47 0.47 -2.56
N ASN A 7 13.08 1.60 -2.16
CA ASN A 7 12.63 2.93 -2.60
C ASN A 7 12.74 3.13 -4.12
N ALA A 8 13.84 2.70 -4.73
CA ALA A 8 14.01 2.76 -6.17
C ALA A 8 12.95 1.92 -6.90
N ARG A 9 12.68 0.71 -6.40
CA ARG A 9 11.66 -0.17 -6.97
C ARG A 9 10.25 0.42 -6.86
N LEU A 10 9.89 0.99 -5.71
CA LEU A 10 8.58 1.64 -5.55
C LEU A 10 8.41 2.82 -6.51
N ARG A 11 9.42 3.67 -6.66
CA ARG A 11 9.37 4.78 -7.61
C ARG A 11 9.14 4.29 -9.05
N GLU A 12 9.88 3.27 -9.47
CA GLU A 12 9.69 2.63 -10.78
C GLU A 12 8.26 2.11 -10.94
N LEU A 13 7.73 1.41 -9.93
CA LEU A 13 6.37 0.88 -9.96
C LEU A 13 5.31 1.99 -10.05
N TYR A 14 5.44 3.07 -9.28
CA TYR A 14 4.52 4.21 -9.36
C TYR A 14 4.57 4.90 -10.73
N SER A 15 5.76 5.11 -11.29
CA SER A 15 5.89 5.66 -12.65
C SER A 15 5.20 4.77 -13.68
N LYS A 16 5.48 3.45 -13.64
CA LYS A 16 4.82 2.47 -14.50
C LYS A 16 3.30 2.44 -14.31
N TYR A 17 2.82 2.57 -13.08
CA TYR A 17 1.40 2.57 -12.79
C TYR A 17 0.69 3.76 -13.44
N VAL A 18 1.28 4.96 -13.35
CA VAL A 18 0.75 6.16 -14.01
C VAL A 18 0.74 6.00 -15.53
N GLU A 19 1.85 5.53 -16.13
CA GLU A 19 1.93 5.30 -17.57
C GLU A 19 0.84 4.34 -18.07
N VAL A 20 0.59 3.26 -17.33
CA VAL A 20 -0.39 2.24 -17.70
C VAL A 20 -1.82 2.74 -17.50
N LEU A 21 -2.08 3.54 -16.45
CA LEU A 21 -3.37 4.22 -16.26
C LEU A 21 -3.67 5.19 -17.41
N GLU A 22 -2.69 6.00 -17.82
CA GLU A 22 -2.82 6.94 -18.94
C GLU A 22 -3.05 6.22 -20.28
N ALA A 23 -2.45 5.04 -20.46
CA ALA A 23 -2.67 4.20 -21.62
C ALA A 23 -4.06 3.51 -21.65
N GLY A 24 -4.82 3.55 -20.54
CA GLY A 24 -6.14 2.92 -20.43
C GLY A 24 -6.11 1.40 -20.33
N ASP A 25 -4.94 0.80 -20.08
CA ASP A 25 -4.80 -0.66 -19.94
C ASP A 25 -5.15 -1.08 -18.50
N ALA A 26 -6.43 -1.32 -18.28
CA ALA A 26 -6.98 -1.59 -16.95
C ALA A 26 -6.41 -2.89 -16.33
N GLU A 27 -6.21 -3.94 -17.12
CA GLU A 27 -5.68 -5.21 -16.62
C GLU A 27 -4.24 -5.05 -16.13
N LYS A 28 -3.41 -4.37 -16.92
CA LYS A 28 -2.02 -4.11 -16.55
C LYS A 28 -1.92 -3.09 -15.42
N ALA A 29 -2.84 -2.13 -15.34
CA ALA A 29 -2.89 -1.20 -14.21
C ALA A 29 -3.18 -1.97 -12.91
N LEU A 30 -4.14 -2.89 -12.93
CA LEU A 30 -4.42 -3.79 -11.79
C LEU A 30 -3.20 -4.64 -11.41
N GLU A 31 -2.46 -5.16 -12.40
CA GLU A 31 -1.23 -5.91 -12.16
C GLU A 31 -0.18 -5.07 -11.40
N VAL A 32 0.15 -3.90 -11.93
CA VAL A 32 1.18 -3.02 -11.35
C VAL A 32 0.74 -2.47 -10.00
N GLY A 33 -0.52 -2.05 -9.85
CA GLY A 33 -1.03 -1.53 -8.59
C GLY A 33 -1.07 -2.59 -7.48
N VAL A 34 -1.35 -3.86 -7.82
CA VAL A 34 -1.27 -4.97 -6.87
C VAL A 34 0.16 -5.11 -6.33
N GLU A 35 1.16 -5.03 -7.21
CA GLU A 35 2.57 -5.08 -6.79
C GLU A 35 2.93 -3.89 -5.88
N ILE A 36 2.45 -2.68 -6.18
CA ILE A 36 2.64 -1.51 -5.31
C ILE A 36 2.06 -1.75 -3.92
N LEU A 37 0.80 -2.18 -3.84
CA LEU A 37 0.11 -2.35 -2.56
C LEU A 37 0.77 -3.46 -1.71
N GLU A 38 1.25 -4.54 -2.34
CA GLU A 38 2.04 -5.59 -1.66
C GLU A 38 3.34 -5.04 -1.08
N GLN A 39 4.09 -4.24 -1.85
CA GLN A 39 5.34 -3.63 -1.37
C GLN A 39 5.09 -2.64 -0.23
N LEU A 40 4.02 -1.84 -0.32
CA LEU A 40 3.62 -0.93 0.74
C LEU A 40 3.25 -1.68 2.02
N LEU A 41 2.44 -2.74 1.93
CA LEU A 41 2.08 -3.57 3.08
C LEU A 41 3.32 -4.14 3.78
N LEU A 42 4.25 -4.68 2.99
CA LEU A 42 5.50 -5.22 3.52
C LEU A 42 6.35 -4.16 4.22
N LEU A 43 6.47 -2.97 3.61
CA LEU A 43 7.23 -1.86 4.16
C LEU A 43 6.59 -1.29 5.41
N THR A 44 5.29 -1.03 5.40
CA THR A 44 4.58 -0.47 6.55
C THR A 44 4.65 -1.44 7.73
N ARG A 45 4.55 -2.75 7.48
CA ARG A 45 4.78 -3.76 8.53
C ARG A 45 6.18 -3.64 9.15
N LYS A 46 7.23 -3.59 8.32
CA LYS A 46 8.62 -3.53 8.80
C LYS A 46 9.00 -2.20 9.45
N SER A 47 8.52 -1.09 8.91
CA SER A 47 8.97 0.25 9.31
C SER A 47 8.07 0.88 10.37
N VAL A 48 6.76 0.57 10.36
CA VAL A 48 5.80 1.11 11.31
C VAL A 48 5.49 0.09 12.40
N LEU A 49 4.98 -1.09 12.04
CA LEU A 49 4.48 -2.05 13.02
C LEU A 49 5.58 -2.56 13.97
N ASP A 50 6.77 -2.82 13.43
CA ASP A 50 7.92 -3.28 14.23
C ASP A 50 8.50 -2.18 15.12
N SER A 51 8.27 -0.90 14.79
CA SER A 51 8.73 0.26 15.55
C SER A 51 7.81 0.65 16.72
N ILE A 52 6.58 0.13 16.76
CA ILE A 52 5.61 0.43 17.82
C ILE A 52 5.84 -0.49 19.03
N ALA A 53 6.21 0.09 20.17
CA ALA A 53 6.43 -0.64 21.42
C ALA A 53 5.14 -0.90 22.22
N ASN A 54 4.17 0.03 22.17
CA ASN A 54 2.92 -0.11 22.91
C ASN A 54 2.02 -1.18 22.23
N PRO A 55 1.64 -2.26 22.95
CA PRO A 55 0.91 -3.37 22.35
C PRO A 55 -0.48 -2.99 21.84
N SER A 56 -1.20 -2.10 22.52
CA SER A 56 -2.52 -1.63 22.08
C SER A 56 -2.43 -0.78 20.81
N VAL A 57 -1.42 0.08 20.70
CA VAL A 57 -1.18 0.86 19.47
C VAL A 57 -0.74 -0.06 18.32
N LYS A 58 0.07 -1.08 18.63
CA LYS A 58 0.52 -2.07 17.65
C LYS A 58 -0.65 -2.90 17.12
N GLU A 59 -1.60 -3.27 17.98
CA GLU A 59 -2.81 -3.98 17.60
C GLU A 59 -3.68 -3.14 16.65
N VAL A 60 -3.92 -1.87 16.95
CA VAL A 60 -4.65 -0.95 16.06
C VAL A 60 -3.95 -0.82 14.70
N ALA A 61 -2.63 -0.64 14.69
CA ALA A 61 -1.87 -0.57 13.43
C ALA A 61 -1.95 -1.89 12.65
N ALA A 62 -1.97 -3.04 13.32
CA ALA A 62 -2.13 -4.35 12.68
C ALA A 62 -3.54 -4.51 12.08
N GLU A 63 -4.59 -4.04 12.74
CA GLU A 63 -5.95 -4.04 12.21
C GLU A 63 -6.08 -3.17 10.94
N ILE A 64 -5.43 -2.01 10.92
CA ILE A 64 -5.36 -1.15 9.72
C ILE A 64 -4.69 -1.91 8.56
N LEU A 65 -3.55 -2.56 8.80
CA LEU A 65 -2.89 -3.36 7.76
C LEU A 65 -3.77 -4.53 7.28
N LEU A 66 -4.47 -5.19 8.20
CA LEU A 66 -5.38 -6.29 7.87
C LEU A 66 -6.54 -5.83 6.97
N HIS A 67 -7.03 -4.61 7.15
CA HIS A 67 -8.02 -4.02 6.23
C HIS A 67 -7.47 -3.95 4.81
N TYR A 68 -6.27 -3.38 4.61
CA TYR A 68 -5.64 -3.30 3.28
C TYR A 68 -5.30 -4.68 2.69
N GLU A 69 -4.95 -5.67 3.50
CA GLU A 69 -4.75 -7.06 3.04
C GLU A 69 -6.05 -7.70 2.52
N ARG A 70 -7.19 -7.40 3.14
CA ARG A 70 -8.51 -7.86 2.68
C ARG A 70 -8.89 -7.19 1.37
N GLU A 71 -8.70 -5.87 1.25
CA GLU A 71 -8.94 -5.14 0.01
C GLU A 71 -8.04 -5.64 -1.13
N LEU A 72 -6.76 -5.90 -0.85
CA LEU A 72 -5.84 -6.51 -1.82
C LEU A 72 -6.34 -7.89 -2.28
N SER A 73 -6.85 -8.70 -1.36
CA SER A 73 -7.41 -10.02 -1.68
C SER A 73 -8.64 -9.90 -2.58
N PHE A 74 -9.52 -8.93 -2.30
CA PHE A 74 -10.66 -8.60 -3.16
C PHE A 74 -10.20 -8.20 -4.57
N VAL A 75 -9.24 -7.27 -4.69
CA VAL A 75 -8.73 -6.82 -6.00
C VAL A 75 -8.10 -7.96 -6.79
N LYS A 76 -7.33 -8.85 -6.15
CA LYS A 76 -6.77 -10.05 -6.79
C LYS A 76 -7.88 -10.97 -7.31
N GLY A 77 -8.91 -11.20 -6.51
CA GLY A 77 -10.07 -12.00 -6.91
C GLY A 77 -10.84 -11.37 -8.08
N ALA A 78 -11.04 -10.05 -8.05
CA ALA A 78 -11.66 -9.32 -9.16
C ALA A 78 -10.84 -9.45 -10.44
N ARG A 79 -9.51 -9.30 -10.36
CA ARG A 79 -8.60 -9.49 -11.51
C ARG A 79 -8.67 -10.89 -12.09
N GLU A 80 -8.76 -11.92 -11.25
CA GLU A 80 -8.91 -13.30 -11.71
C GLU A 80 -10.27 -13.53 -12.37
N ALA A 81 -11.34 -12.98 -11.80
CA ALA A 81 -12.68 -13.04 -12.36
C ALA A 81 -12.75 -12.38 -13.75
N LEU A 82 -12.04 -11.27 -13.98
CA LEU A 82 -12.01 -10.57 -15.28
C LEU A 82 -11.66 -11.49 -16.46
N ARG A 83 -10.76 -12.46 -16.25
CA ARG A 83 -10.36 -13.43 -17.28
C ARG A 83 -11.48 -14.35 -17.75
N SER A 84 -12.51 -14.51 -16.92
CA SER A 84 -13.67 -15.38 -17.18
C SER A 84 -14.97 -14.60 -17.36
N THR A 85 -14.94 -13.28 -17.22
CA THR A 85 -16.12 -12.42 -17.26
C THR A 85 -16.46 -12.03 -18.69
N PRO A 86 -17.74 -12.08 -19.11
CA PRO A 86 -18.14 -11.60 -20.43
C PRO A 86 -17.71 -10.14 -20.65
N PRO A 87 -17.25 -9.75 -21.87
CA PRO A 87 -16.69 -8.43 -22.14
C PRO A 87 -17.59 -7.25 -21.73
N LEU A 88 -18.92 -7.44 -21.78
CA LEU A 88 -19.92 -6.44 -21.39
C LEU A 88 -19.80 -6.01 -19.92
N TYR A 89 -19.34 -6.91 -19.03
CA TYR A 89 -19.23 -6.65 -17.59
C TYR A 89 -17.77 -6.47 -17.13
N ALA A 90 -16.81 -6.89 -17.95
CA ALA A 90 -15.38 -6.83 -17.61
C ALA A 90 -14.92 -5.40 -17.35
N ALA A 91 -15.39 -4.41 -18.13
CA ALA A 91 -15.01 -3.02 -17.95
C ALA A 91 -15.41 -2.47 -16.57
N ALA A 92 -16.67 -2.69 -16.15
CA ALA A 92 -17.18 -2.20 -14.87
C ALA A 92 -16.48 -2.87 -13.67
N VAL A 93 -16.18 -4.18 -13.77
CA VAL A 93 -15.42 -4.90 -12.73
C VAL A 93 -13.98 -4.37 -12.64
N ALA A 94 -13.33 -4.11 -13.78
CA ALA A 94 -11.97 -3.60 -13.82
C ALA A 94 -11.88 -2.19 -13.25
N GLU A 95 -12.80 -1.30 -13.65
CA GLU A 95 -12.90 0.07 -13.13
C GLU A 95 -13.07 0.04 -11.60
N ARG A 96 -14.00 -0.77 -11.09
CA ARG A 96 -14.24 -0.85 -9.66
C ARG A 96 -13.02 -1.38 -8.89
N ALA A 97 -12.36 -2.40 -9.43
CA ALA A 97 -11.14 -2.93 -8.83
C ALA A 97 -10.01 -1.90 -8.83
N LEU A 98 -9.88 -1.09 -9.90
CA LEU A 98 -8.89 -0.02 -10.00
C LEU A 98 -9.15 1.13 -9.04
N GLU A 99 -10.41 1.53 -8.86
CA GLU A 99 -10.81 2.53 -7.87
C GLU A 99 -10.40 2.09 -6.46
N THR A 100 -10.80 0.87 -6.07
CA THR A 100 -10.45 0.29 -4.76
C THR A 100 -8.93 0.22 -4.60
N LEU A 101 -8.21 -0.26 -5.61
CA LEU A 101 -6.77 -0.40 -5.56
C LEU A 101 -6.05 0.95 -5.42
N SER A 102 -6.44 1.95 -6.21
CA SER A 102 -5.88 3.30 -6.15
C SER A 102 -6.14 3.96 -4.81
N SER A 103 -7.35 3.79 -4.27
CA SER A 103 -7.71 4.26 -2.93
C SER A 103 -6.84 3.60 -1.86
N CYS A 104 -6.65 2.29 -1.93
CA CYS A 104 -5.83 1.54 -0.99
C CYS A 104 -4.37 1.95 -1.02
N ILE A 105 -3.79 2.10 -2.22
CA ILE A 105 -2.40 2.55 -2.40
C ILE A 105 -2.19 3.92 -1.74
N ASN A 106 -3.05 4.88 -2.04
CA ASN A 106 -2.95 6.23 -1.48
C ASN A 106 -3.18 6.24 0.03
N GLY A 107 -4.20 5.52 0.51
CA GLY A 107 -4.51 5.42 1.93
C GLY A 107 -3.37 4.82 2.74
N LEU A 108 -2.83 3.67 2.30
CA LEU A 108 -1.75 2.99 3.01
C LEU A 108 -0.45 3.79 2.96
N PHE A 109 -0.14 4.44 1.84
CA PHE A 109 1.01 5.33 1.75
C PHE A 109 0.91 6.48 2.77
N ASN A 110 -0.23 7.17 2.81
CA ASN A 110 -0.46 8.27 3.75
C ASN A 110 -0.40 7.81 5.21
N PHE A 111 -0.97 6.64 5.51
CA PHE A 111 -0.86 6.04 6.84
C PHE A 111 0.60 5.76 7.21
N ALA A 112 1.37 5.14 6.30
CA ALA A 112 2.77 4.80 6.55
C ALA A 112 3.62 6.05 6.83
N VAL A 113 3.50 7.08 5.98
CA VAL A 113 4.24 8.34 6.16
C VAL A 113 3.82 9.05 7.44
N GLY A 114 2.51 9.16 7.70
CA GLY A 114 1.99 9.79 8.91
C GLY A 114 2.46 9.10 10.18
N ALA A 115 2.42 7.77 10.21
CA ALA A 115 2.89 6.99 11.35
C ALA A 115 4.41 7.16 11.56
N LEU A 116 5.21 7.13 10.48
CA LEU A 116 6.65 7.34 10.56
C LEU A 116 7.01 8.75 11.06
N LEU A 117 6.27 9.78 10.64
CA LEU A 117 6.47 11.15 11.14
C LEU A 117 6.22 11.24 12.64
N VAL A 118 5.13 10.66 13.13
CA VAL A 118 4.81 10.62 14.57
C VAL A 118 5.88 9.85 15.34
N ILE A 119 6.32 8.70 14.82
CA ILE A 119 7.39 7.91 15.43
C ILE A 119 8.69 8.71 15.51
N ALA A 120 9.07 9.41 14.44
CA ALA A 120 10.27 10.24 14.39
C ALA A 120 10.20 11.43 15.36
N ASP A 121 9.04 12.05 15.51
CA ASP A 121 8.79 13.14 16.47
C ASP A 121 8.98 12.64 17.92
N VAL A 122 8.36 11.50 18.26
CA VAL A 122 8.50 10.88 19.58
C VAL A 122 9.96 10.54 19.88
N PHE A 123 10.71 9.96 18.94
CA PHE A 123 12.13 9.66 19.13
C PHE A 123 12.97 10.93 19.31
N SER A 124 12.65 12.01 18.60
CA SER A 124 13.33 13.30 18.74
C SER A 124 13.10 13.91 20.12
N CYS A 125 11.89 13.81 20.68
CA CYS A 125 11.58 14.26 22.05
C CYS A 125 12.30 13.43 23.12
N VAL A 126 12.37 12.11 22.96
CA VAL A 126 13.05 11.21 23.92
C VAL A 126 14.57 11.45 23.92
N GLY A 127 15.17 11.69 22.75
CA GLY A 127 16.59 12.01 22.65
C GLY A 127 16.99 13.30 23.37
N LEU A 128 16.10 14.30 23.43
CA LEU A 128 16.34 15.55 24.15
C LEU A 128 16.25 15.40 25.68
N GLN A 129 15.41 14.49 26.19
CA GLN A 129 15.27 14.25 27.64
C GLN A 129 16.46 13.52 28.27
N GLN A 130 17.31 12.83 27.48
CA GLN A 130 18.53 12.20 27.99
C GLN A 130 19.73 13.15 28.07
N LEU A 131 19.60 14.37 27.55
CA LEU A 131 20.65 15.40 27.54
C LEU A 131 20.36 16.56 28.52
N SER A 132 19.25 16.49 29.28
CA SER A 132 18.85 17.44 30.33
C SER A 132 18.90 16.81 31.71
#